data_AF-A0A539D7X5-F1
#
_entry.id   AF-A0A539D7X5-F1
#
_cell.length_a   1.000
_cell.length_b   1.000
_cell.length_c   1.000
_cell.angle_alpha   90.00
_cell.angle_beta   90.00
_cell.angle_gamma   90.00
#
_symmetry.space_group_name_H-M   'P 1'
#
loop_
_entity.id
_entity.type
_entity.pdbx_description
1 polymer ?
#
loop_
_entity_poly.entity_id
_entity_poly.type
_entity_poly.pdbx_seq_one_letter_code
_entity_poly.pdbx_strand_id
1 'polypeptide(L)'
;MRTLFRLAFAASAAFLATPAFAEDRPDEQKGTLTLVGENDSLSSGADRNYTSGIKLAYVSPVNVMPKWVRNLDGITRAVTNARPSFFGAAIGQSIFTPQDISAVPAPTGEHPYAGWLYGQLMMAAEENVIARDPHFVDIYELEFGIVGPGALGRQSQRGIHQALGAPEPKGWDSQLHDEFAFAVSLERRWRAEKVFEGMPGDLAVDIAPGIGVTLGTLRTEAKVGASVRIGQHLSSDYGAPRVRPGLSGVGYFKAAAPFSWYLFGGVDLRGVARNIFLDGNTYRDSANVNRKPFVADVQAGLAVQTGDWRLAYTYVTRSEEFEGQGEQQDFGALALSWRF
;
A
#
# COMPACT_ATOMS: atom_id res chain seq x y z
N MET A 1 15.93 18.43 -6.96
CA MET A 1 15.66 18.36 -5.50
C MET A 1 14.75 19.47 -4.95
N ARG A 2 14.98 20.77 -5.23
CA ARG A 2 14.15 21.87 -4.64
C ARG A 2 12.70 21.97 -5.16
N THR A 3 12.40 21.39 -6.31
CA THR A 3 11.07 21.47 -6.96
C THR A 3 10.14 20.32 -6.56
N LEU A 4 10.69 19.13 -6.25
CA LEU A 4 9.96 17.94 -5.79
C LEU A 4 9.20 18.20 -4.46
N PHE A 5 9.78 19.00 -3.57
CA PHE A 5 9.16 19.39 -2.31
C PHE A 5 8.01 20.39 -2.45
N ARG A 6 7.92 21.15 -3.56
CA ARG A 6 6.94 22.25 -3.68
C ARG A 6 5.58 21.79 -4.22
N LEU A 7 5.55 20.77 -5.09
CA LEU A 7 4.31 20.28 -5.71
C LEU A 7 3.52 19.33 -4.79
N ALA A 8 4.20 18.47 -4.03
CA ALA A 8 3.54 17.65 -2.99
C ALA A 8 2.93 18.52 -1.88
N PHE A 9 3.53 19.69 -1.60
CA PHE A 9 3.04 20.62 -0.58
C PHE A 9 1.86 21.49 -1.08
N ALA A 10 1.84 21.86 -2.35
CA ALA A 10 0.80 22.73 -2.92
C ALA A 10 -0.58 22.03 -3.05
N ALA A 11 -0.61 20.74 -3.40
CA ALA A 11 -1.85 19.96 -3.41
C ALA A 11 -2.38 19.66 -1.99
N SER A 12 -1.47 19.59 -1.00
CA SER A 12 -1.81 19.38 0.41
C SER A 12 -2.43 20.64 1.04
N ALA A 13 -1.98 21.84 0.66
CA ALA A 13 -2.44 23.09 1.26
C ALA A 13 -3.90 23.46 0.92
N ALA A 14 -4.42 23.04 -0.23
CA ALA A 14 -5.77 23.41 -0.67
C ALA A 14 -6.90 22.60 0.01
N PHE A 15 -6.59 21.43 0.57
CA PHE A 15 -7.55 20.62 1.35
C PHE A 15 -7.58 20.94 2.85
N LEU A 16 -6.61 21.71 3.35
CA LEU A 16 -6.42 21.97 4.79
C LEU A 16 -7.18 23.18 5.34
N ALA A 17 -7.96 23.90 4.52
CA ALA A 17 -8.62 25.14 4.92
C ALA A 17 -10.13 24.99 5.23
N THR A 18 -10.53 23.90 5.90
CA THR A 18 -11.84 23.85 6.58
C THR A 18 -11.65 23.89 8.09
N PRO A 19 -12.13 24.93 8.80
CA PRO A 19 -11.96 25.08 10.25
C PRO A 19 -12.77 24.07 11.09
N ALA A 20 -13.35 23.04 10.46
CA ALA A 20 -14.19 22.04 11.11
C ALA A 20 -13.43 20.80 11.63
N PHE A 21 -12.14 20.66 11.34
CA PHE A 21 -11.33 19.49 11.71
C PHE A 21 -10.38 19.71 12.91
N ALA A 22 -10.50 20.83 13.62
CA ALA A 22 -9.62 21.18 14.74
C ALA A 22 -10.32 21.11 16.11
N GLU A 23 -11.24 20.15 16.28
CA GLU A 23 -11.83 19.86 17.60
C GLU A 23 -10.93 18.85 18.31
N ASP A 24 -10.46 19.17 19.52
CA ASP A 24 -9.62 18.27 20.31
C ASP A 24 -10.46 17.10 20.83
N ARG A 25 -10.59 16.07 20.01
CA ARG A 25 -11.37 14.86 20.32
C ARG A 25 -10.52 13.86 21.09
N PRO A 26 -11.13 13.03 21.96
CA PRO A 26 -10.43 11.90 22.56
C PRO A 26 -9.79 11.01 21.48
N ASP A 27 -8.61 10.48 21.79
CA ASP A 27 -7.80 9.67 20.87
C ASP A 27 -8.56 8.50 20.20
N GLU A 28 -9.52 7.93 20.92
CA GLU A 28 -10.38 6.82 20.51
C GLU A 28 -11.44 7.21 19.47
N GLN A 29 -11.71 8.51 19.32
CA GLN A 29 -12.69 9.07 18.38
C GLN A 29 -12.04 9.64 17.13
N LYS A 30 -10.70 9.68 17.08
CA LYS A 30 -9.96 10.23 15.94
C LYS A 30 -9.83 9.21 14.82
N GLY A 31 -10.20 9.62 13.61
CA GLY A 31 -9.92 8.88 12.39
C GLY A 31 -8.56 9.26 11.82
N THR A 32 -8.02 8.44 10.91
CA THR A 32 -6.73 8.73 10.26
C THR A 32 -6.93 8.95 8.77
N LEU A 33 -6.52 10.10 8.26
CA LEU A 33 -6.32 10.32 6.82
C LEU A 33 -4.86 10.06 6.49
N THR A 34 -4.59 9.41 5.35
CA THR A 34 -3.22 9.12 4.89
C THR A 34 -3.11 9.38 3.40
N LEU A 35 -2.10 10.17 3.01
CA LEU A 35 -1.65 10.30 1.64
C LEU A 35 -0.36 9.50 1.45
N VAL A 36 -0.34 8.61 0.48
CA VAL A 36 0.82 7.83 0.07
C VAL A 36 1.22 8.22 -1.36
N GLY A 37 2.49 8.49 -1.57
CA GLY A 37 3.10 8.63 -2.89
C GLY A 37 4.27 7.65 -3.03
N GLU A 38 4.23 6.84 -4.08
CA GLU A 38 5.27 5.89 -4.45
C GLU A 38 5.85 6.24 -5.81
N ASN A 39 7.18 6.17 -5.91
CA ASN A 39 7.89 6.44 -7.14
C ASN A 39 9.30 5.86 -7.10
N ASP A 40 9.77 5.39 -8.25
CA ASP A 40 11.15 4.99 -8.55
C ASP A 40 12.18 6.10 -8.31
N SER A 41 11.86 7.38 -8.53
CA SER A 41 12.78 8.50 -8.21
C SER A 41 13.07 8.67 -6.72
N LEU A 42 12.31 8.01 -5.85
CA LEU A 42 12.56 7.94 -4.41
C LEU A 42 13.50 6.78 -4.03
N SER A 43 14.05 6.04 -5.01
CA SER A 43 15.02 4.95 -4.84
C SER A 43 16.22 5.11 -5.78
N SER A 44 16.51 4.14 -6.66
CA SER A 44 17.54 4.19 -7.70
C SER A 44 17.20 5.16 -8.85
N GLY A 45 15.92 5.48 -9.05
CA GLY A 45 15.45 6.33 -10.16
C GLY A 45 15.27 5.62 -11.50
N ALA A 46 15.24 4.29 -11.54
CA ALA A 46 14.97 3.52 -12.75
C ALA A 46 13.46 3.54 -13.09
N ASP A 47 13.04 4.37 -14.05
CA ASP A 47 11.65 4.45 -14.54
C ASP A 47 11.28 3.24 -15.42
N ARG A 48 10.89 2.13 -14.78
CA ARG A 48 10.54 0.85 -15.43
C ARG A 48 9.60 0.02 -14.56
N ASN A 49 8.80 -0.85 -15.17
CA ASN A 49 7.88 -1.80 -14.53
C ASN A 49 6.81 -1.06 -13.68
N TYR A 50 6.86 -1.10 -12.34
CA TYR A 50 6.06 -0.22 -11.48
C TYR A 50 6.65 1.19 -11.35
N THR A 51 6.09 2.17 -12.07
CA THR A 51 6.62 3.54 -12.12
C THR A 51 6.14 4.41 -10.95
N SER A 52 4.85 4.36 -10.65
CA SER A 52 4.29 5.25 -9.64
C SER A 52 2.96 4.79 -9.08
N GLY A 53 2.70 5.17 -7.83
CA GLY A 53 1.39 5.05 -7.20
C GLY A 53 1.06 6.26 -6.34
N ILE A 54 -0.20 6.68 -6.35
CA ILE A 54 -0.74 7.63 -5.37
C ILE A 54 -1.98 7.04 -4.72
N LYS A 55 -2.11 7.19 -3.40
CA LYS A 55 -3.25 6.68 -2.65
C LYS A 55 -3.66 7.66 -1.55
N LEU A 56 -4.94 7.98 -1.50
CA LEU A 56 -5.57 8.65 -0.38
C LEU A 56 -6.42 7.64 0.37
N ALA A 57 -6.12 7.41 1.64
CA ALA A 57 -6.79 6.44 2.49
C ALA A 57 -7.35 7.09 3.75
N TYR A 58 -8.52 6.63 4.17
CA TYR A 58 -9.13 6.93 5.45
C TYR A 58 -9.24 5.62 6.26
N VAL A 59 -8.93 5.70 7.55
CA VAL A 59 -9.14 4.62 8.51
C VAL A 59 -9.96 5.17 9.67
N SER A 60 -10.99 4.43 10.06
CA SER A 60 -11.90 4.81 11.12
C SER A 60 -11.24 4.76 12.50
N PRO A 61 -11.81 5.47 13.49
CA PRO A 61 -11.50 5.19 14.88
C PRO A 61 -11.86 3.74 15.25
N VAL A 62 -11.24 3.23 16.32
CA VAL A 62 -11.47 1.87 16.81
C VAL A 62 -12.94 1.69 17.17
N ASN A 63 -13.56 0.59 16.72
CA ASN A 63 -14.97 0.25 16.96
C ASN A 63 -16.00 1.27 16.41
N VAL A 64 -15.56 2.28 15.66
CA VAL A 64 -16.43 3.26 15.01
C VAL A 64 -16.50 2.93 13.53
N MET A 65 -17.49 2.14 13.13
CA MET A 65 -17.64 1.72 11.73
C MET A 65 -19.09 1.73 11.27
N PRO A 66 -19.34 1.83 9.95
CA PRO A 66 -20.68 1.79 9.40
C PRO A 66 -21.44 0.53 9.82
N LYS A 67 -22.77 0.65 10.01
CA LYS A 67 -23.63 -0.49 10.41
C LYS A 67 -23.49 -1.69 9.47
N TRP A 68 -23.36 -1.44 8.17
CA TRP A 68 -23.21 -2.52 7.20
C TRP A 68 -21.91 -3.32 7.40
N VAL A 69 -20.81 -2.68 7.82
CA VAL A 69 -19.54 -3.37 8.15
C VAL A 69 -19.70 -4.20 9.42
N ARG A 70 -20.36 -3.66 10.45
CA ARG A 70 -20.62 -4.42 11.69
C ARG A 70 -21.47 -5.66 11.45
N ASN A 71 -22.39 -5.60 10.49
CA ASN A 71 -23.23 -6.73 10.11
C ASN A 71 -22.47 -7.82 9.30
N LEU A 72 -21.21 -7.57 8.92
CA LEU A 72 -20.32 -8.56 8.32
C LEU A 72 -19.52 -9.35 9.37
N ASP A 73 -19.82 -9.17 10.67
CA ASP A 73 -19.17 -9.92 11.75
C ASP A 73 -19.32 -11.44 11.60
N GLY A 74 -20.40 -11.92 10.97
CA GLY A 74 -20.55 -13.33 10.61
C GLY A 74 -19.39 -13.88 9.77
N ILE A 75 -18.83 -13.06 8.86
CA ILE A 75 -17.68 -13.44 8.03
C ILE A 75 -16.44 -13.56 8.92
N THR A 76 -16.12 -12.53 9.71
CA THR A 76 -14.92 -12.55 10.55
C THR A 76 -15.00 -13.62 11.63
N ARG A 77 -16.21 -13.86 12.16
CA ARG A 77 -16.44 -14.90 13.17
C ARG A 77 -16.32 -16.30 12.61
N ALA A 78 -16.80 -16.54 11.39
CA ALA A 78 -16.68 -17.85 10.74
C ALA A 78 -15.24 -18.23 10.42
N VAL A 79 -14.41 -17.25 10.03
CA VAL A 79 -12.99 -17.52 9.74
C VAL A 79 -12.20 -17.67 11.04
N THR A 80 -12.36 -16.75 12.01
CA THR A 80 -11.37 -16.60 13.10
C THR A 80 -11.96 -16.25 14.47
N ASN A 81 -13.28 -16.16 14.60
CA ASN A 81 -13.99 -15.67 15.80
C ASN A 81 -13.54 -14.26 16.26
N ALA A 82 -12.86 -13.51 15.39
CA ALA A 82 -12.43 -12.14 15.62
C ALA A 82 -13.59 -11.14 15.43
N ARG A 83 -13.50 -9.98 16.09
CA ARG A 83 -14.46 -8.90 15.93
C ARG A 83 -13.87 -7.78 15.07
N PRO A 84 -14.63 -7.19 14.13
CA PRO A 84 -14.17 -6.01 13.40
C PRO A 84 -13.81 -4.87 14.36
N SER A 85 -12.58 -4.37 14.26
CA SER A 85 -12.06 -3.26 15.06
C SER A 85 -11.92 -1.98 14.22
N PHE A 86 -11.65 -2.11 12.92
CA PHE A 86 -11.38 -0.96 12.03
C PHE A 86 -12.10 -1.11 10.69
N PHE A 87 -12.50 0.04 10.13
CA PHE A 87 -12.93 0.17 8.75
C PHE A 87 -11.99 1.13 8.01
N GLY A 88 -11.63 0.79 6.77
CA GLY A 88 -10.83 1.63 5.90
C GLY A 88 -11.47 1.79 4.52
N ALA A 89 -11.26 2.96 3.92
CA ALA A 89 -11.59 3.22 2.53
C ALA A 89 -10.44 3.98 1.87
N ALA A 90 -10.11 3.65 0.63
CA ALA A 90 -9.11 4.40 -0.13
C ALA A 90 -9.50 4.55 -1.59
N ILE A 91 -8.92 5.56 -2.22
CA ILE A 91 -8.86 5.73 -3.67
C ILE A 91 -7.40 5.89 -4.07
N GLY A 92 -7.01 5.28 -5.19
CA GLY A 92 -5.65 5.41 -5.68
C GLY A 92 -5.52 5.17 -7.17
N GLN A 93 -4.35 5.50 -7.68
CA GLN A 93 -3.93 5.22 -9.04
C GLN A 93 -2.54 4.60 -9.03
N SER A 94 -2.33 3.55 -9.82
CA SER A 94 -1.02 2.95 -10.08
C SER A 94 -0.72 2.97 -11.58
N ILE A 95 0.54 3.19 -11.92
CA ILE A 95 1.03 3.28 -13.30
C ILE A 95 2.16 2.29 -13.47
N PHE A 96 2.07 1.52 -14.56
CA PHE A 96 3.09 0.57 -14.97
C PHE A 96 3.54 0.86 -16.40
N THR A 97 4.85 0.78 -16.65
CA THR A 97 5.45 1.05 -17.96
C THR A 97 6.57 0.07 -18.32
N PRO A 98 6.82 -0.14 -19.63
CA PRO A 98 8.04 -0.80 -20.09
C PRO A 98 9.29 -0.01 -19.69
N GLN A 99 10.45 -0.60 -19.92
CA GLN A 99 11.74 0.05 -19.71
C GLN A 99 12.04 1.07 -20.82
N ASP A 100 11.78 0.74 -22.09
CA ASP A 100 11.85 1.70 -23.18
C ASP A 100 10.52 2.44 -23.34
N ILE A 101 10.39 3.55 -22.62
CA ILE A 101 9.20 4.41 -22.70
C ILE A 101 9.09 5.20 -24.03
N SER A 102 10.11 5.16 -24.87
CA SER A 102 10.18 5.91 -26.13
C SER A 102 9.71 5.10 -27.34
N ALA A 103 9.64 3.78 -27.22
CA ALA A 103 9.21 2.86 -28.27
C ALA A 103 7.70 2.94 -28.56
N VAL A 104 7.35 2.83 -29.84
CA VAL A 104 5.97 2.78 -30.34
C VAL A 104 5.84 1.69 -31.42
N PRO A 105 5.08 0.61 -31.18
CA PRO A 105 4.42 0.25 -29.92
C PRO A 105 5.44 -0.08 -28.82
N ALA A 106 4.96 -0.28 -27.58
CA ALA A 106 5.80 -0.75 -26.49
C ALA A 106 6.50 -2.07 -26.85
N PRO A 107 7.76 -2.29 -26.41
CA PRO A 107 8.51 -3.47 -26.78
C PRO A 107 7.85 -4.75 -26.26
N THR A 108 7.88 -5.81 -27.08
CA THR A 108 7.46 -7.15 -26.64
C THR A 108 8.47 -7.71 -25.65
N GLY A 109 7.99 -8.31 -24.56
CA GLY A 109 8.85 -8.88 -23.52
C GLY A 109 9.24 -7.90 -22.40
N GLU A 110 8.79 -6.65 -22.49
CA GLU A 110 8.85 -5.68 -21.41
C GLU A 110 7.47 -5.51 -20.76
N HIS A 111 7.43 -4.93 -19.56
CA HIS A 111 6.18 -4.72 -18.84
C HIS A 111 5.17 -3.94 -19.71
N PRO A 112 3.94 -4.46 -19.92
CA PRO A 112 2.91 -3.74 -20.66
C PRO A 112 2.60 -2.38 -20.02
N TYR A 113 2.30 -1.37 -20.83
CA TYR A 113 1.71 -0.15 -20.26
C TYR A 113 0.37 -0.48 -19.61
N ALA A 114 0.16 0.00 -18.39
CA ALA A 114 -1.12 -0.12 -17.72
C ALA A 114 -1.34 1.03 -16.72
N GLY A 115 -2.54 1.60 -16.74
CA GLY A 115 -3.05 2.39 -15.62
C GLY A 115 -4.03 1.55 -14.80
N TRP A 116 -4.05 1.76 -13.49
CA TRP A 116 -5.01 1.16 -12.56
C TRP A 116 -5.60 2.24 -11.67
N LEU A 117 -6.88 2.56 -11.83
CA LEU A 117 -7.59 3.51 -10.98
C LEU A 117 -8.60 2.73 -10.14
N TYR A 118 -8.47 2.84 -8.82
CA TYR A 118 -9.15 1.91 -7.91
C TYR A 118 -9.74 2.57 -6.67
N GLY A 119 -10.82 1.97 -6.20
CA GLY A 119 -11.31 2.07 -4.84
C GLY A 119 -10.87 0.85 -4.02
N GLN A 120 -10.71 1.06 -2.72
CA GLN A 120 -10.35 0.02 -1.76
C GLN A 120 -11.27 0.12 -0.55
N LEU A 121 -11.80 -1.01 -0.11
CA LEU A 121 -12.50 -1.15 1.18
C LEU A 121 -11.74 -2.14 2.04
N MET A 122 -11.59 -1.82 3.31
CA MET A 122 -10.80 -2.62 4.24
C MET A 122 -11.53 -2.77 5.56
N MET A 123 -11.41 -3.95 6.15
CA MET A 123 -11.88 -4.24 7.49
C MET A 123 -10.78 -5.02 8.20
N ALA A 124 -10.34 -4.52 9.36
CA ALA A 124 -9.42 -5.26 10.21
C ALA A 124 -10.16 -5.76 11.45
N ALA A 125 -10.01 -7.05 11.73
CA ALA A 125 -10.61 -7.73 12.86
C ALA A 125 -9.52 -8.28 13.77
N GLU A 126 -9.64 -8.00 15.05
CA GLU A 126 -8.67 -8.45 16.04
C GLU A 126 -9.21 -9.64 16.83
N GLU A 127 -8.29 -10.49 17.26
CA GLU A 127 -8.63 -11.58 18.17
C GLU A 127 -9.31 -11.02 19.44
N ASN A 128 -10.42 -11.66 19.82
CA ASN A 128 -11.21 -11.23 20.96
C ASN A 128 -10.67 -11.82 22.27
N VAL A 129 -9.71 -11.13 22.89
CA VAL A 129 -9.10 -11.54 24.17
C VAL A 129 -9.40 -10.49 25.26
N ILE A 130 -10.02 -10.91 26.37
CA ILE A 130 -10.59 -9.99 27.40
C ILE A 130 -9.55 -9.49 28.42
N ALA A 131 -8.29 -9.93 28.35
CA ALA A 131 -7.27 -9.58 29.35
C ALA A 131 -5.81 -9.59 28.85
N ARG A 132 -5.60 -9.63 27.53
CA ARG A 132 -4.28 -9.66 26.88
C ARG A 132 -4.36 -8.95 25.53
N ASP A 133 -3.21 -8.54 25.01
CA ASP A 133 -3.13 -8.04 23.63
C ASP A 133 -3.56 -9.16 22.65
N PRO A 134 -4.30 -8.84 21.57
CA PRO A 134 -4.66 -9.80 20.53
C PRO A 134 -3.41 -10.47 19.94
N HIS A 135 -3.42 -11.78 19.71
CA HIS A 135 -2.28 -12.49 19.11
C HIS A 135 -2.20 -12.28 17.59
N PHE A 136 -3.30 -11.85 16.96
CA PHE A 136 -3.33 -11.57 15.52
C PHE A 136 -4.35 -10.50 15.16
N VAL A 137 -4.16 -9.94 13.97
CA VAL A 137 -5.13 -9.15 13.23
C VAL A 137 -5.36 -9.79 11.86
N ASP A 138 -6.64 -9.97 11.51
CA ASP A 138 -7.05 -10.36 10.17
C ASP A 138 -7.49 -9.11 9.41
N ILE A 139 -7.01 -8.97 8.19
CA ILE A 139 -7.29 -7.84 7.30
C ILE A 139 -8.03 -8.40 6.09
N TYR A 140 -9.27 -7.96 5.94
CA TYR A 140 -10.14 -8.25 4.82
C TYR A 140 -10.14 -7.03 3.91
N GLU A 141 -9.85 -7.22 2.63
CA GLU A 141 -9.69 -6.12 1.68
C GLU A 141 -10.42 -6.43 0.38
N LEU A 142 -11.11 -5.45 -0.17
CA LEU A 142 -11.67 -5.48 -1.51
C LEU A 142 -11.08 -4.30 -2.28
N GLU A 143 -10.33 -4.60 -3.33
CA GLU A 143 -9.86 -3.64 -4.31
C GLU A 143 -10.68 -3.80 -5.59
N PHE A 144 -11.12 -2.70 -6.19
CA PHE A 144 -11.94 -2.72 -7.40
C PHE A 144 -11.78 -1.42 -8.18
N GLY A 145 -11.95 -1.48 -9.49
CA GLY A 145 -11.65 -0.33 -10.33
C GLY A 145 -11.52 -0.66 -11.79
N ILE A 146 -10.83 0.20 -12.54
CA ILE A 146 -10.62 0.06 -13.97
C ILE A 146 -9.12 0.00 -14.30
N VAL A 147 -8.73 -1.03 -15.06
CA VAL A 147 -7.43 -1.12 -15.74
C VAL A 147 -7.59 -0.55 -17.15
N GLY A 148 -6.59 0.16 -17.66
CA GLY A 148 -6.52 0.61 -19.06
C GLY A 148 -6.69 2.13 -19.27
N PRO A 149 -7.04 2.60 -20.48
CA PRO A 149 -7.17 4.03 -20.78
C PRO A 149 -8.07 4.82 -19.83
N GLY A 150 -9.18 4.24 -19.38
CA GLY A 150 -10.12 4.82 -18.42
C GLY A 150 -9.53 5.03 -17.03
N ALA A 151 -8.39 4.40 -16.73
CA ALA A 151 -7.63 4.65 -15.51
C ALA A 151 -6.79 5.94 -15.57
N LEU A 152 -6.69 6.60 -16.72
CA LEU A 152 -5.98 7.86 -16.93
C LEU A 152 -4.46 7.83 -16.66
N GLY A 153 -3.81 6.66 -16.79
CA GLY A 153 -2.38 6.50 -16.54
C GLY A 153 -1.50 7.38 -17.44
N ARG A 154 -1.82 7.46 -18.75
CA ARG A 154 -1.13 8.31 -19.73
C ARG A 154 -1.12 9.78 -19.32
N GLN A 155 -2.27 10.28 -18.89
CA GLN A 155 -2.48 11.69 -18.52
C GLN A 155 -1.66 12.02 -17.27
N SER A 156 -1.75 11.17 -16.25
CA SER A 156 -1.00 11.34 -15.00
C SER A 156 0.52 11.29 -15.24
N GLN A 157 1.02 10.27 -15.96
CA GLN A 157 2.46 10.15 -16.20
C GLN A 157 2.99 11.33 -17.04
N ARG A 158 2.31 11.68 -18.14
CA ARG A 158 2.71 12.84 -18.96
C ARG A 158 2.70 14.14 -18.17
N GLY A 159 1.70 14.36 -17.32
CA GLY A 159 1.63 15.55 -16.47
C GLY A 159 2.81 15.64 -15.50
N ILE A 160 3.18 14.53 -14.85
CA ILE A 160 4.35 14.46 -13.96
C ILE A 160 5.64 14.68 -14.75
N HIS A 161 5.81 14.01 -15.89
CA HIS A 161 7.01 14.13 -16.72
C HIS A 161 7.19 15.56 -17.23
N GLN A 162 6.11 16.23 -17.65
CA GLN A 162 6.14 17.64 -18.04
C GLN A 162 6.53 18.55 -16.87
N ALA A 163 5.95 18.34 -15.69
CA ALA A 163 6.26 19.13 -14.50
C ALA A 163 7.72 18.98 -14.03
N LEU A 164 8.31 17.80 -14.27
CA LEU A 164 9.68 17.46 -13.85
C LEU A 164 10.73 17.58 -14.95
N GLY A 165 10.32 17.82 -16.20
CA GLY A 165 11.22 17.84 -17.37
C GLY A 165 11.77 16.47 -17.76
N ALA A 166 11.03 15.39 -17.47
CA ALA A 166 11.40 14.02 -17.82
C ALA A 166 10.99 13.67 -19.27
N PRO A 167 11.62 12.66 -19.91
CA PRO A 167 11.29 12.24 -21.28
C PRO A 167 9.82 11.83 -21.42
N GLU A 168 9.18 12.19 -22.52
CA GLU A 168 7.76 11.87 -22.73
C GLU A 168 7.55 10.38 -23.08
N PRO A 169 6.67 9.66 -22.36
CA PRO A 169 6.31 8.28 -22.70
C PRO A 169 5.43 8.24 -23.95
N LYS A 170 5.85 7.48 -24.97
CA LYS A 170 5.20 7.47 -26.30
C LYS A 170 4.34 6.23 -26.55
N GLY A 171 4.58 5.13 -25.83
CA GLY A 171 3.94 3.83 -26.10
C GLY A 171 2.54 3.63 -25.52
N TRP A 172 1.93 4.61 -24.86
CA TRP A 172 0.64 4.48 -24.16
C TRP A 172 -0.55 4.04 -25.02
N ASP A 173 -0.48 4.19 -26.34
CA ASP A 173 -1.53 3.68 -27.25
C ASP A 173 -1.51 2.14 -27.37
N SER A 174 -0.46 1.47 -26.88
CA SER A 174 -0.32 0.01 -26.79
C SER A 174 -0.60 -0.59 -25.40
N GLN A 175 -1.15 0.21 -24.48
CA GLN A 175 -1.47 -0.22 -23.12
C GLN A 175 -2.55 -1.31 -23.06
N LEU A 176 -2.66 -1.96 -21.90
CA LEU A 176 -3.79 -2.84 -21.57
C LEU A 176 -5.12 -2.13 -21.79
N HIS A 177 -6.13 -2.86 -22.22
CA HIS A 177 -7.41 -2.27 -22.54
C HIS A 177 -8.30 -2.08 -21.30
N ASP A 178 -9.34 -1.25 -21.46
CA ASP A 178 -10.33 -1.01 -20.41
C ASP A 178 -10.96 -2.31 -19.90
N GLU A 179 -10.82 -2.55 -18.61
CA GLU A 179 -11.43 -3.69 -17.93
C GLU A 179 -11.71 -3.34 -16.47
N PHE A 180 -12.95 -3.62 -16.05
CA PHE A 180 -13.25 -3.62 -14.63
C PHE A 180 -12.59 -4.84 -13.98
N ALA A 181 -11.71 -4.57 -13.03
CA ALA A 181 -11.01 -5.61 -12.30
C ALA A 181 -11.29 -5.50 -10.81
N PHE A 182 -11.10 -6.60 -10.10
CA PHE A 182 -11.21 -6.63 -8.64
C PHE A 182 -10.28 -7.68 -8.04
N ALA A 183 -9.99 -7.51 -6.75
CA ALA A 183 -9.28 -8.46 -5.92
C ALA A 183 -9.88 -8.46 -4.51
N VAL A 184 -10.13 -9.65 -3.97
CA VAL A 184 -10.51 -9.85 -2.57
C VAL A 184 -9.35 -10.50 -1.85
N SER A 185 -8.89 -9.88 -0.78
CA SER A 185 -7.75 -10.36 0.01
C SER A 185 -8.16 -10.66 1.44
N LEU A 186 -7.56 -11.73 1.98
CA LEU A 186 -7.53 -12.03 3.40
C LEU A 186 -6.06 -12.15 3.81
N GLU A 187 -5.63 -11.31 4.73
CA GLU A 187 -4.28 -11.33 5.30
C GLU A 187 -4.37 -11.49 6.81
N ARG A 188 -3.70 -12.50 7.35
CA ARG A 188 -3.48 -12.65 8.78
C ARG A 188 -2.09 -12.18 9.13
N ARG A 189 -1.99 -11.28 10.10
CA ARG A 189 -0.73 -10.91 10.73
C ARG A 189 -0.76 -11.28 12.18
N TRP A 190 0.20 -12.08 12.61
CA TRP A 190 0.39 -12.33 14.02
C TRP A 190 1.05 -11.10 14.61
N ARG A 191 0.48 -10.61 15.71
CA ARG A 191 1.10 -9.53 16.47
C ARG A 191 2.39 -10.07 17.06
N ALA A 192 3.38 -9.20 16.99
CA ALA A 192 4.71 -9.54 17.44
C ALA A 192 4.72 -9.93 18.91
N GLU A 193 5.26 -11.09 19.21
CA GLU A 193 5.83 -11.33 20.54
C GLU A 193 6.92 -10.28 20.71
N LYS A 194 6.84 -9.48 21.77
CA LYS A 194 7.89 -8.50 22.06
C LYS A 194 9.14 -9.29 22.43
N VAL A 195 10.04 -9.44 21.47
CA VAL A 195 11.25 -10.27 21.60
C VAL A 195 12.21 -9.65 22.61
N PHE A 196 12.18 -8.33 22.72
CA PHE A 196 12.86 -7.56 23.77
C PHE A 196 12.01 -6.38 24.22
N GLU A 197 11.84 -6.24 25.55
CA GLU A 197 11.16 -5.11 26.21
C GLU A 197 12.06 -4.48 27.27
N GLY A 198 11.84 -3.19 27.55
CA GLY A 198 12.51 -2.50 28.65
C GLY A 198 14.00 -2.23 28.41
N MET A 199 14.43 -2.16 27.15
CA MET A 199 15.77 -1.66 26.82
C MET A 199 15.90 -0.17 27.21
N PRO A 200 17.12 0.33 27.49
CA PRO A 200 17.34 1.72 27.86
C PRO A 200 16.67 2.69 26.87
N GLY A 201 15.87 3.63 27.39
CA GLY A 201 15.16 4.63 26.59
C GLY A 201 13.88 4.10 25.90
N ASP A 202 13.15 3.17 26.53
CA ASP A 202 11.88 2.61 26.04
C ASP A 202 11.96 1.96 24.64
N LEU A 203 13.14 1.45 24.29
CA LEU A 203 13.36 0.74 23.05
C LEU A 203 12.72 -0.66 23.15
N ALA A 204 12.03 -1.04 22.07
CA ALA A 204 11.42 -2.35 21.91
C ALA A 204 11.77 -2.94 20.54
N VAL A 205 11.75 -4.26 20.45
CA VAL A 205 11.89 -5.01 19.20
C VAL A 205 10.72 -5.96 19.06
N ASP A 206 10.13 -5.98 17.87
CA ASP A 206 8.96 -6.79 17.58
C ASP A 206 9.09 -7.47 16.21
N ILE A 207 8.54 -8.69 16.08
CA ILE A 207 8.53 -9.48 14.84
C ILE A 207 7.12 -9.97 14.55
N ALA A 208 6.54 -9.53 13.44
CA ALA A 208 5.20 -9.91 13.02
C ALA A 208 5.26 -10.78 11.76
N PRO A 209 5.10 -12.11 11.86
CA PRO A 209 4.88 -12.95 10.69
C PRO A 209 3.47 -12.72 10.13
N GLY A 210 3.28 -13.07 8.86
CA GLY A 210 2.00 -12.94 8.19
C GLY A 210 1.84 -13.90 7.02
N ILE A 211 0.59 -14.22 6.73
CA ILE A 211 0.18 -14.95 5.54
C ILE A 211 -0.99 -14.24 4.89
N GLY A 212 -1.16 -14.39 3.59
CA GLY A 212 -2.33 -13.87 2.91
C GLY A 212 -2.67 -14.62 1.65
N VAL A 213 -3.92 -14.49 1.24
CA VAL A 213 -4.42 -14.96 -0.05
C VAL A 213 -5.21 -13.84 -0.69
N THR A 214 -5.08 -13.71 -2.01
CA THR A 214 -5.85 -12.77 -2.82
C THR A 214 -6.43 -13.51 -4.00
N LEU A 215 -7.71 -13.29 -4.28
CA LEU A 215 -8.44 -13.90 -5.39
C LEU A 215 -9.17 -12.81 -6.19
N GLY A 216 -9.09 -12.87 -7.51
CA GLY A 216 -9.80 -11.94 -8.38
C GLY A 216 -9.22 -11.86 -9.79
N THR A 217 -9.88 -11.06 -10.63
CA THR A 217 -9.43 -10.81 -12.01
C THR A 217 -8.22 -9.90 -12.08
N LEU A 218 -8.05 -9.00 -11.08
CA LEU A 218 -6.89 -8.14 -10.95
C LEU A 218 -5.63 -8.95 -10.61
N ARG A 219 -5.72 -9.74 -9.53
CA ARG A 219 -4.64 -10.64 -9.09
C ARG A 219 -5.19 -11.90 -8.42
N THR A 220 -4.46 -12.99 -8.56
CA THR A 220 -4.67 -14.22 -7.78
C THR A 220 -3.31 -14.70 -7.29
N GLU A 221 -3.11 -14.67 -5.98
CA GLU A 221 -1.83 -14.99 -5.35
C GLU A 221 -2.00 -15.45 -3.90
N ALA A 222 -1.01 -16.16 -3.39
CA ALA A 222 -0.82 -16.41 -1.97
C ALA A 222 0.53 -15.84 -1.53
N LYS A 223 0.62 -15.37 -0.29
CA LYS A 223 1.84 -14.80 0.26
C LYS A 223 2.13 -15.26 1.68
N VAL A 224 3.42 -15.31 2.00
CA VAL A 224 3.94 -15.52 3.35
C VAL A 224 5.09 -14.55 3.57
N GLY A 225 5.16 -13.95 4.76
CA GLY A 225 6.19 -12.98 5.06
C GLY A 225 6.36 -12.73 6.54
N ALA A 226 7.30 -11.86 6.85
CA ALA A 226 7.54 -11.37 8.19
C ALA A 226 8.11 -9.96 8.16
N SER A 227 7.77 -9.18 9.18
CA SER A 227 8.36 -7.86 9.43
C SER A 227 8.96 -7.77 10.82
N VAL A 228 10.10 -7.09 10.93
CA VAL A 228 10.76 -6.70 12.17
C VAL A 228 10.62 -5.20 12.35
N ARG A 229 10.40 -4.75 13.59
CA ARG A 229 10.51 -3.33 13.96
C ARG A 229 11.39 -3.16 15.18
N ILE A 230 12.09 -2.02 15.21
CA ILE A 230 12.88 -1.58 16.35
C ILE A 230 12.66 -0.09 16.56
N GLY A 231 12.30 0.31 17.77
CA GLY A 231 11.97 1.69 18.06
C GLY A 231 11.26 1.88 19.39
N GLN A 232 10.67 3.05 19.55
CA GLN A 232 9.96 3.45 20.76
C GLN A 232 8.45 3.38 20.53
N HIS A 233 7.69 2.98 21.55
CA HIS A 233 6.22 2.96 21.54
C HIS A 233 5.58 2.12 20.41
N LEU A 234 6.19 0.99 20.03
CA LEU A 234 5.79 0.11 18.92
C LEU A 234 4.35 -0.43 19.00
N SER A 235 3.78 -0.54 20.21
CA SER A 235 2.40 -0.99 20.43
C SER A 235 1.34 -0.07 19.82
N SER A 236 1.74 1.15 19.46
CA SER A 236 0.85 2.22 19.00
C SER A 236 0.57 2.18 17.50
N ASP A 237 1.19 1.28 16.72
CA ASP A 237 1.12 1.29 15.26
C ASP A 237 1.03 -0.15 14.68
N TYR A 238 0.23 -0.37 13.65
CA TYR A 238 0.12 -1.64 12.91
C TYR A 238 0.98 -1.68 11.63
N GLY A 239 1.99 -0.80 11.54
CA GLY A 239 2.93 -0.69 10.44
C GLY A 239 2.61 0.48 9.50
N ALA A 240 3.62 0.88 8.73
CA ALA A 240 3.49 1.97 7.76
C ALA A 240 2.58 1.54 6.58
N PRO A 241 1.58 2.35 6.21
CA PRO A 241 0.71 2.06 5.07
C PRO A 241 1.45 2.22 3.72
N ARG A 242 1.13 1.38 2.74
CA ARG A 242 1.71 1.39 1.37
C ARG A 242 0.68 1.06 0.29
N VAL A 243 0.99 1.33 -0.98
CA VAL A 243 0.19 0.82 -2.10
C VAL A 243 0.44 -0.69 -2.24
N ARG A 244 -0.60 -1.45 -2.61
CA ARG A 244 -0.50 -2.90 -2.83
C ARG A 244 0.06 -3.17 -4.24
N PRO A 245 0.72 -4.31 -4.49
CA PRO A 245 0.97 -5.42 -3.56
C PRO A 245 2.18 -5.20 -2.64
N GLY A 246 2.18 -5.87 -1.47
CA GLY A 246 3.26 -5.86 -0.47
C GLY A 246 2.77 -5.76 0.99
N LEU A 247 3.71 -5.67 1.93
CA LEU A 247 3.42 -5.39 3.34
C LEU A 247 2.95 -3.93 3.51
N SER A 248 1.64 -3.72 3.54
CA SER A 248 1.03 -2.44 3.96
C SER A 248 0.52 -2.56 5.38
N GLY A 249 0.87 -1.64 6.27
CA GLY A 249 0.20 -1.51 7.56
C GLY A 249 -1.27 -1.11 7.45
N VAL A 250 -2.02 -1.28 8.54
CA VAL A 250 -3.44 -0.89 8.65
C VAL A 250 -3.61 0.63 8.57
N GLY A 251 -2.55 1.41 8.77
CA GLY A 251 -2.60 2.87 8.75
C GLY A 251 -3.09 3.50 10.05
N TYR A 252 -3.63 2.70 10.98
CA TYR A 252 -3.99 3.13 12.34
C TYR A 252 -2.75 3.33 13.22
N PHE A 253 -2.75 4.42 13.98
CA PHE A 253 -1.78 4.66 15.05
C PHE A 253 -2.39 5.44 16.24
N LYS A 254 -1.82 5.29 17.43
CA LYS A 254 -2.18 6.01 18.67
C LYS A 254 -1.11 7.01 19.07
N ALA A 255 -1.48 8.13 19.69
CA ALA A 255 -0.53 9.04 20.33
C ALA A 255 -0.17 8.52 21.73
N ALA A 256 0.64 7.46 21.79
CA ALA A 256 1.09 6.95 23.09
C ALA A 256 2.14 7.87 23.75
N ALA A 257 2.82 8.71 22.97
CA ALA A 257 3.81 9.67 23.45
C ALA A 257 3.83 10.92 22.55
N PRO A 258 4.37 12.06 23.04
CA PRO A 258 4.57 13.27 22.23
C PRO A 258 5.43 13.02 20.98
N PHE A 259 6.29 12.01 21.05
CA PHE A 259 7.16 11.57 19.97
C PHE A 259 7.33 10.05 20.02
N SER A 260 7.25 9.41 18.86
CA SER A 260 7.64 8.01 18.68
C SER A 260 8.30 7.81 17.32
N TRP A 261 9.14 6.79 17.22
CA TRP A 261 9.79 6.43 15.97
C TRP A 261 10.08 4.94 15.94
N TYR A 262 10.18 4.39 14.75
CA TYR A 262 10.67 3.04 14.56
C TYR A 262 11.31 2.86 13.20
N LEU A 263 12.39 2.07 13.18
CA LEU A 263 12.89 1.45 11.98
C LEU A 263 12.15 0.12 11.77
N PHE A 264 11.96 -0.24 10.51
CA PHE A 264 11.33 -1.51 10.18
C PHE A 264 11.97 -2.12 8.95
N GLY A 265 11.90 -3.45 8.88
CA GLY A 265 12.28 -4.24 7.73
C GLY A 265 11.33 -5.41 7.55
N GLY A 266 11.24 -5.96 6.35
CA GLY A 266 10.40 -7.14 6.13
C GLY A 266 10.63 -7.79 4.78
N VAL A 267 10.12 -9.00 4.66
CA VAL A 267 10.13 -9.81 3.43
C VAL A 267 8.75 -10.43 3.22
N ASP A 268 8.25 -10.39 1.99
CA ASP A 268 7.04 -11.08 1.52
C ASP A 268 7.44 -11.97 0.33
N LEU A 269 7.17 -13.27 0.43
CA LEU A 269 7.28 -14.23 -0.68
C LEU A 269 5.89 -14.50 -1.23
N ARG A 270 5.72 -14.35 -2.54
CA ARG A 270 4.43 -14.44 -3.24
C ARG A 270 4.45 -15.56 -4.26
N GLY A 271 3.46 -16.44 -4.20
CA GLY A 271 3.11 -17.38 -5.25
C GLY A 271 2.01 -16.78 -6.13
N VAL A 272 2.37 -16.34 -7.34
CA VAL A 272 1.50 -15.55 -8.22
C VAL A 272 0.92 -16.43 -9.31
N ALA A 273 -0.40 -16.65 -9.28
CA ALA A 273 -1.15 -17.40 -10.28
C ALA A 273 -1.75 -16.49 -11.36
N ARG A 274 -2.07 -15.24 -11.00
CA ARG A 274 -2.54 -14.21 -11.93
C ARG A 274 -2.08 -12.82 -11.49
N ASN A 275 -1.65 -12.02 -12.45
CA ASN A 275 -1.47 -10.58 -12.34
C ASN A 275 -1.86 -9.94 -13.68
N ILE A 276 -2.99 -9.22 -13.73
CA ILE A 276 -3.51 -8.61 -14.97
C ILE A 276 -2.50 -7.68 -15.65
N PHE A 277 -1.61 -7.04 -14.88
CA PHE A 277 -0.59 -6.12 -15.38
C PHE A 277 0.52 -6.82 -16.18
N LEU A 278 0.67 -8.13 -15.99
CA LEU A 278 1.66 -8.96 -16.68
C LEU A 278 0.98 -9.94 -17.65
N ASP A 279 -0.16 -10.51 -17.26
CA ASP A 279 -0.86 -11.54 -18.03
C ASP A 279 -1.79 -10.97 -19.12
N GLY A 280 -2.09 -9.67 -19.04
CA GLY A 280 -3.08 -9.03 -19.88
C GLY A 280 -4.52 -9.20 -19.39
N ASN A 281 -5.43 -8.56 -20.14
CA ASN A 281 -6.87 -8.51 -19.89
C ASN A 281 -7.49 -9.91 -19.73
N THR A 282 -8.51 -10.03 -18.87
CA THR A 282 -9.17 -11.33 -18.58
C THR A 282 -10.12 -11.75 -19.70
N TYR A 283 -10.81 -10.79 -20.30
CA TYR A 283 -11.96 -11.03 -21.19
C TYR A 283 -11.66 -10.82 -22.68
N ARG A 284 -10.44 -10.40 -23.01
CA ARG A 284 -9.96 -10.18 -24.37
C ARG A 284 -8.44 -10.22 -24.38
N ASP A 285 -7.87 -10.53 -25.54
CA ASP A 285 -6.42 -10.50 -25.73
C ASP A 285 -5.88 -9.08 -25.62
N SER A 286 -4.69 -8.95 -25.04
CA SER A 286 -3.94 -7.72 -24.91
C SER A 286 -2.43 -8.01 -24.81
N ALA A 287 -1.62 -6.96 -24.72
CA ALA A 287 -0.20 -7.10 -24.39
C ALA A 287 -0.02 -7.88 -23.08
N ASN A 288 0.99 -8.75 -23.05
CA ASN A 288 1.33 -9.61 -21.92
C ASN A 288 2.82 -9.99 -21.96
N VAL A 289 3.32 -10.52 -20.85
CA VAL A 289 4.66 -11.07 -20.67
C VAL A 289 4.60 -12.38 -19.88
N ASN A 290 5.63 -13.21 -20.01
CA ASN A 290 5.74 -14.47 -19.27
C ASN A 290 6.03 -14.20 -17.79
N ARG A 291 4.98 -14.12 -16.98
CA ARG A 291 5.09 -13.92 -15.53
C ARG A 291 5.84 -15.06 -14.84
N LYS A 292 6.68 -14.71 -13.86
CA LYS A 292 7.30 -15.65 -12.93
C LYS A 292 6.31 -16.08 -11.83
N PRO A 293 6.24 -17.37 -11.48
CA PRO A 293 5.27 -17.86 -10.50
C PRO A 293 5.63 -17.47 -9.06
N PHE A 294 6.88 -17.08 -8.79
CA PHE A 294 7.34 -16.68 -7.46
C PHE A 294 8.02 -15.32 -7.51
N VAL A 295 7.61 -14.43 -6.60
CA VAL A 295 8.16 -13.09 -6.46
C VAL A 295 8.48 -12.82 -4.99
N ALA A 296 9.61 -12.20 -4.71
CA ALA A 296 10.02 -11.77 -3.38
C ALA A 296 10.06 -10.25 -3.31
N ASP A 297 9.39 -9.68 -2.31
CA ASP A 297 9.46 -8.27 -1.97
C ASP A 297 10.25 -8.12 -0.66
N VAL A 298 11.29 -7.28 -0.64
CA VAL A 298 12.03 -6.92 0.56
C VAL A 298 11.87 -5.42 0.79
N GLN A 299 11.66 -5.02 2.04
CA GLN A 299 11.48 -3.62 2.39
C GLN A 299 12.26 -3.22 3.63
N ALA A 300 12.60 -1.94 3.70
CA ALA A 300 13.11 -1.30 4.90
C ALA A 300 12.63 0.15 4.97
N GLY A 301 12.46 0.70 6.17
CA GLY A 301 11.98 2.06 6.31
C GLY A 301 12.09 2.64 7.70
N LEU A 302 11.66 3.89 7.80
CA LEU A 302 11.60 4.69 9.03
C LEU A 302 10.22 5.31 9.13
N ALA A 303 9.62 5.23 10.30
CA ALA A 303 8.45 6.02 10.64
C ALA A 303 8.75 6.90 11.85
N VAL A 304 8.24 8.12 11.80
CA VAL A 304 8.31 9.10 12.88
C VAL A 304 6.92 9.67 13.10
N GLN A 305 6.53 9.78 14.36
CA GLN A 305 5.25 10.30 14.77
C GLN A 305 5.44 11.40 15.82
N THR A 306 4.66 12.47 15.69
CA THR A 306 4.56 13.51 16.72
C THR A 306 3.12 14.02 16.80
N GLY A 307 2.53 13.94 17.99
CA GLY A 307 1.11 14.20 18.22
C GLY A 307 0.21 13.39 17.27
N ASP A 308 -0.61 14.11 16.49
CA ASP A 308 -1.56 13.56 15.52
C ASP A 308 -0.96 13.31 14.12
N TRP A 309 0.34 13.53 13.93
CA TRP A 309 1.01 13.38 12.64
C TRP A 309 1.97 12.20 12.63
N ARG A 310 2.01 11.48 11.51
CA ARG A 310 3.02 10.45 11.23
C ARG A 310 3.57 10.62 9.82
N LEU A 311 4.88 10.58 9.71
CA LEU A 311 5.59 10.51 8.43
C LEU A 311 6.34 9.18 8.37
N ALA A 312 6.16 8.44 7.27
CA ALA A 312 6.91 7.22 7.01
C ALA A 312 7.56 7.26 5.64
N TYR A 313 8.80 6.80 5.59
CA TYR A 313 9.51 6.50 4.36
C TYR A 313 9.78 4.99 4.29
N THR A 314 9.53 4.39 3.14
CA THR A 314 9.84 2.99 2.86
C THR A 314 10.59 2.84 1.56
N TYR A 315 11.66 2.06 1.58
CA TYR A 315 12.34 1.54 0.42
C TYR A 315 11.91 0.10 0.17
N VAL A 316 11.63 -0.25 -1.08
CA VAL A 316 11.23 -1.59 -1.51
C VAL A 316 12.16 -2.05 -2.62
N THR A 317 12.61 -3.30 -2.55
CA THR A 317 13.13 -4.04 -3.69
C THR A 317 12.25 -5.25 -3.96
N ARG A 318 12.09 -5.60 -5.22
CA ARG A 318 11.22 -6.64 -5.72
C ARG A 318 11.99 -7.47 -6.73
N SER A 319 11.99 -8.79 -6.54
CA SER A 319 12.58 -9.72 -7.49
C SER A 319 11.89 -9.62 -8.86
N GLU A 320 12.51 -10.17 -9.89
CA GLU A 320 11.91 -10.22 -11.22
C GLU A 320 10.49 -10.83 -11.19
N GLU A 321 9.54 -10.17 -11.84
CA GLU A 321 8.13 -10.58 -11.92
C GLU A 321 7.80 -11.30 -13.23
N PHE A 322 8.64 -11.20 -14.26
CA PHE A 322 8.47 -11.83 -15.56
C PHE A 322 9.80 -12.18 -16.23
N GLU A 323 9.78 -13.08 -17.21
CA GLU A 323 10.94 -13.45 -18.02
C GLU A 323 11.33 -12.28 -18.94
N GLY A 324 12.63 -11.97 -19.01
CA GLY A 324 13.13 -10.86 -19.83
C GLY A 324 13.23 -9.51 -19.09
N GLN A 325 12.77 -9.43 -17.83
CA GLN A 325 12.86 -8.20 -17.02
C GLN A 325 14.32 -7.73 -16.80
N GLY A 326 15.28 -8.67 -16.76
CA GLY A 326 16.73 -8.40 -16.70
C GLY A 326 17.28 -7.99 -15.33
N GLU A 327 16.56 -7.15 -14.59
CA GLU A 327 16.97 -6.67 -13.26
C GLU A 327 15.81 -6.64 -12.26
N GLN A 328 16.15 -6.65 -10.97
CA GLN A 328 15.19 -6.39 -9.90
C GLN A 328 14.63 -4.98 -10.00
N GLN A 329 13.42 -4.81 -9.47
CA GLN A 329 12.78 -3.51 -9.36
C GLN A 329 12.95 -2.94 -7.96
N ASP A 330 13.17 -1.64 -7.85
CA ASP A 330 13.12 -0.91 -6.59
C ASP A 330 12.28 0.36 -6.70
N PHE A 331 11.69 0.80 -5.59
CA PHE A 331 10.95 2.06 -5.50
C PHE A 331 10.89 2.55 -4.05
N GLY A 332 10.69 3.85 -3.89
CA GLY A 332 10.47 4.48 -2.58
C GLY A 332 9.01 4.88 -2.38
N ALA A 333 8.57 4.92 -1.13
CA ALA A 333 7.23 5.31 -0.71
C ALA A 333 7.30 6.32 0.44
N LEU A 334 6.58 7.44 0.30
CA LEU A 334 6.35 8.41 1.37
C LEU A 334 4.87 8.36 1.78
N ALA A 335 4.62 8.24 3.07
CA ALA A 335 3.28 8.27 3.64
C ALA A 335 3.17 9.36 4.71
N LEU A 336 2.26 10.30 4.50
CA LEU A 336 1.88 11.31 5.50
C LEU A 336 0.51 10.96 6.06
N SER A 337 0.45 10.71 7.36
CA SER A 337 -0.79 10.40 8.08
C SER A 337 -1.13 11.51 9.07
N TRP A 338 -2.41 11.81 9.19
CA TRP A 338 -2.95 12.79 10.13
C TRP A 338 -4.20 12.25 10.82
N ARG A 339 -4.25 12.40 12.15
CA ARG A 339 -5.38 12.02 13.01
C ARG A 339 -6.23 13.25 13.34
N PHE A 340 -7.54 13.12 13.25
CA PHE A 340 -8.50 14.23 13.44
C PHE A 340 -9.80 13.78 14.10
#